data_AF-A0A2V1ZQR8-F1
#
_entry.id   AF-A0A2V1ZQR8-F1
#
_cell.length_a   1.000
_cell.length_b   1.000
_cell.length_c   1.000
_cell.angle_alpha   90.00
_cell.angle_beta   90.00
_cell.angle_gamma   90.00
#
_symmetry.space_group_name_H-M   'P 1'
#
loop_
_entity.id
_entity.type
_entity.pdbx_description
1 polymer ?
#
loop_
_entity_poly.entity_id
_entity_poly.type
_entity_poly.pdbx_seq_one_letter_code
_entity_poly.pdbx_strand_id
1 'polypeptide(L)'
;MTKLTDSLYVIHNNPFIMAPLFTNFFDSVTESENNYLFCYLLLPLVLNVDRRDFLNKSTVRSSVHTFKNKQNLLIGLADDVQYYKEITHHSIQHAIDSDWIVINENLSVTVDENPKNIQSNLIKSYSASQKMYHILGDLDVLTIDIC
;
A
#
# COMPACT_ATOMS: atom_id res chain seq x y z
N MET A 1 -17.25 -10.29 20.94
CA MET A 1 -16.81 -8.95 20.49
C MET A 1 -18.01 -8.02 20.53
N THR A 2 -17.85 -6.76 20.93
CA THR A 2 -18.96 -5.82 21.20
C THR A 2 -19.26 -4.97 19.95
N LYS A 3 -20.52 -4.64 19.69
CA LYS A 3 -20.93 -3.84 18.51
C LYS A 3 -20.11 -2.54 18.33
N LEU A 4 -19.65 -1.94 19.44
CA LEU A 4 -18.80 -0.76 19.46
C LEU A 4 -17.41 -1.02 18.85
N THR A 5 -16.75 -2.13 19.20
CA THR A 5 -15.42 -2.46 18.65
C THR A 5 -15.50 -2.71 17.16
N ASP A 6 -16.58 -3.34 16.70
CA ASP A 6 -16.78 -3.65 15.28
C ASP A 6 -17.07 -2.37 14.49
N SER A 7 -17.89 -1.46 15.02
CA SER A 7 -18.13 -0.16 14.38
C SER A 7 -16.87 0.71 14.32
N LEU A 8 -16.07 0.77 15.39
CA LEU A 8 -14.79 1.49 15.38
C LEU A 8 -13.81 0.87 14.38
N TYR A 9 -13.78 -0.46 14.30
CA TYR A 9 -12.95 -1.17 13.34
C TYR A 9 -13.33 -0.82 11.89
N VAL A 10 -14.63 -0.82 11.54
CA VAL A 10 -15.13 -0.42 10.21
C VAL A 10 -14.84 1.05 9.92
N ILE A 11 -14.98 1.93 10.91
CA ILE A 11 -14.68 3.36 10.73
C ILE A 11 -13.19 3.58 10.43
N HIS A 12 -12.29 2.84 11.08
CA HIS A 12 -10.85 3.01 10.87
C HIS A 12 -10.30 2.22 9.68
N ASN A 13 -10.92 1.09 9.32
CA ASN A 13 -10.53 0.24 8.20
C ASN A 13 -11.62 0.33 7.12
N ASN A 14 -11.75 1.51 6.54
CA ASN A 14 -12.71 1.78 5.48
C ASN A 14 -12.00 2.02 4.13
N PRO A 15 -12.48 1.41 3.02
CA PRO A 15 -12.00 1.68 1.68
C PRO A 15 -11.84 3.16 1.32
N PHE A 16 -12.80 4.02 1.68
CA PHE A 16 -12.78 5.48 1.42
C PHE A 16 -11.58 6.18 2.09
N ILE A 17 -11.14 5.67 3.24
CA ILE A 17 -10.04 6.24 4.02
C ILE A 17 -8.69 5.73 3.48
N MET A 18 -8.67 4.47 3.04
CA MET A 18 -7.45 3.78 2.60
C MET A 18 -7.13 4.02 1.13
N ALA A 19 -8.12 4.19 0.26
CA ALA A 19 -7.97 4.50 -1.15
C ALA A 19 -6.93 5.60 -1.44
N PRO A 20 -6.95 6.76 -0.75
CA PRO A 20 -5.98 7.82 -1.02
C PRO A 20 -4.52 7.49 -0.59
N LEU A 21 -4.26 6.41 0.17
CA LEU A 21 -2.90 5.89 0.34
C LEU A 21 -2.37 5.26 -0.95
N PHE A 22 -3.23 4.60 -1.72
CA PHE A 22 -2.88 3.95 -2.98
C PHE A 22 -2.63 4.98 -4.06
N THR A 23 -3.49 5.99 -4.19
CA THR A 23 -3.26 7.10 -5.12
C THR A 23 -1.91 7.76 -4.84
N ASN A 24 -1.63 8.07 -3.57
CA ASN A 24 -0.37 8.68 -3.15
C ASN A 24 0.86 7.77 -3.37
N PHE A 25 0.67 6.45 -3.30
CA PHE A 25 1.72 5.49 -3.66
C PHE A 25 2.00 5.53 -5.17
N PHE A 26 0.98 5.32 -6.00
CA PHE A 26 1.15 5.25 -7.46
C PHE A 26 1.61 6.59 -8.06
N ASP A 27 1.23 7.72 -7.48
CA ASP A 27 1.69 9.06 -7.87
C ASP A 27 3.21 9.24 -7.66
N SER A 28 3.79 8.47 -6.73
CA SER A 28 5.24 8.48 -6.45
C SER A 28 6.04 7.40 -7.19
N VAL A 29 5.35 6.47 -7.85
CA VAL A 29 5.93 5.32 -8.54
C VAL A 29 6.06 5.66 -10.02
N THR A 30 7.18 5.33 -10.64
CA THR A 30 7.29 5.43 -12.09
C THR A 30 6.40 4.37 -12.73
N GLU A 31 5.60 4.74 -13.73
CA GLU A 31 4.78 3.79 -14.48
C GLU A 31 5.65 2.66 -15.02
N SER A 32 5.35 1.44 -14.57
CA SER A 32 6.02 0.22 -15.01
C SER A 32 5.02 -0.92 -15.08
N GLU A 33 5.35 -1.92 -15.89
CA GLU A 33 4.52 -3.12 -16.04
C GLU A 33 4.32 -3.80 -14.68
N ASN A 34 3.12 -4.33 -14.44
CA ASN A 34 2.76 -5.05 -13.21
C ASN A 34 2.86 -4.25 -11.89
N ASN A 35 3.08 -2.93 -11.93
CA ASN A 35 3.20 -2.13 -10.71
C ASN A 35 1.93 -2.16 -9.84
N TYR A 36 0.77 -2.48 -10.42
CA TYR A 36 -0.47 -2.73 -9.70
C TYR A 36 -0.31 -3.74 -8.56
N LEU A 37 0.50 -4.80 -8.75
CA LEU A 37 0.66 -5.88 -7.77
C LEU A 37 1.25 -5.40 -6.44
N PHE A 38 1.95 -4.26 -6.43
CA PHE A 38 2.45 -3.65 -5.19
C PHE A 38 1.34 -3.17 -4.25
N CYS A 39 0.11 -2.96 -4.73
CA CYS A 39 -0.99 -2.53 -3.87
C CYS A 39 -1.24 -3.50 -2.71
N TYR A 40 -1.08 -4.81 -2.92
CA TYR A 40 -1.29 -5.82 -1.87
C TYR A 40 -0.26 -5.75 -0.74
N LEU A 41 0.90 -5.17 -0.99
CA LEU A 41 1.93 -4.94 0.03
C LEU A 41 1.76 -3.60 0.73
N LEU A 42 0.97 -2.67 0.18
CA LEU A 42 0.90 -1.31 0.69
C LEU A 42 0.40 -1.25 2.12
N LEU A 43 -0.84 -1.71 2.38
CA LEU A 43 -1.45 -1.65 3.70
C LEU A 43 -0.67 -2.44 4.77
N PRO A 44 -0.23 -3.69 4.51
CA PRO A 44 0.63 -4.44 5.44
C PRO A 44 1.90 -3.69 5.87
N LEU A 45 2.47 -2.89 4.97
CA LEU A 45 3.72 -2.18 5.24
C LEU A 45 3.50 -0.80 5.88
N VAL A 46 2.48 -0.05 5.47
CA VAL A 46 2.27 1.34 5.93
C VAL A 46 1.38 1.46 7.17
N LEU A 47 0.60 0.43 7.52
CA LEU A 47 -0.26 0.43 8.71
C LEU A 47 0.42 -0.18 9.93
N ASN A 48 1.29 -1.19 9.74
CA ASN A 48 2.09 -1.74 10.83
C ASN A 48 3.12 -0.73 11.32
N VAL A 49 3.18 -0.47 12.62
CA VAL A 49 4.01 0.58 13.23
C VAL A 49 5.49 0.39 12.92
N ASP A 50 6.03 -0.81 13.07
CA ASP A 50 7.46 -1.08 12.90
C ASP A 50 7.89 -0.95 11.43
N ARG A 51 7.06 -1.49 10.53
CA ARG A 51 7.31 -1.44 9.07
C ARG A 51 7.15 -0.02 8.55
N ARG A 52 6.13 0.71 8.99
CA ARG A 52 5.91 2.12 8.65
C ARG A 52 7.04 3.01 9.15
N ASP A 53 7.52 2.78 10.37
CA ASP A 53 8.61 3.58 10.94
C ASP A 53 9.95 3.25 10.25
N PHE A 54 10.14 2.01 9.79
CA PHE A 54 11.26 1.66 8.91
C PHE A 54 11.16 2.38 7.56
N LEU A 55 10.01 2.33 6.91
CA LEU A 55 9.74 3.03 5.64
C LEU A 55 9.96 4.54 5.76
N ASN A 56 9.49 5.16 6.83
CA ASN A 56 9.68 6.59 7.02
C ASN A 56 11.16 6.99 7.19
N LYS A 57 12.00 6.08 7.69
CA LYS A 57 13.45 6.26 7.82
C LYS A 57 14.23 5.78 6.59
N SER A 58 13.56 5.14 5.63
CA SER A 58 14.20 4.67 4.41
C SER A 58 14.62 5.86 3.55
N THR A 59 15.69 5.64 2.80
CA THR A 59 16.25 6.59 1.83
C THR A 59 16.39 5.88 0.49
N VAL A 60 16.77 6.62 -0.55
CA VAL A 60 17.07 6.07 -1.88
C VAL A 60 18.17 4.97 -1.90
N ARG A 61 18.93 4.81 -0.80
CA ARG A 61 19.91 3.72 -0.64
C ARG A 61 19.36 2.49 0.08
N SER A 62 18.13 2.57 0.58
CA SER A 62 17.47 1.44 1.23
C SER A 62 17.01 0.46 0.16
N SER A 63 17.18 -0.83 0.41
CA SER A 63 16.86 -1.89 -0.55
C SER A 63 16.07 -3.01 0.10
N VAL A 64 15.44 -3.86 -0.71
CA VAL A 64 14.78 -5.10 -0.25
C VAL A 64 15.71 -5.95 0.62
N HIS A 65 16.99 -6.02 0.28
CA HIS A 65 17.98 -6.76 1.07
C HIS A 65 18.09 -6.23 2.51
N THR A 66 18.09 -4.90 2.66
CA THR A 66 18.12 -4.25 3.98
C THR A 66 16.82 -4.51 4.75
N PHE A 67 15.67 -4.50 4.07
CA PHE A 67 14.37 -4.82 4.66
C PHE A 67 14.32 -6.28 5.15
N LYS A 68 14.73 -7.23 4.30
CA LYS A 68 14.76 -8.67 4.58
C LYS A 68 15.66 -9.01 5.77
N ASN A 69 16.80 -8.33 5.93
CA ASN A 69 17.73 -8.58 7.03
C ASN A 69 17.16 -8.20 8.41
N LYS A 70 16.08 -7.41 8.46
CA LYS A 70 15.37 -7.08 9.69
C LYS A 70 14.21 -8.05 9.91
N GLN A 71 14.51 -9.18 10.55
CA GLN A 71 13.53 -10.27 10.76
C GLN A 71 12.21 -9.80 11.39
N ASN A 72 12.26 -8.83 12.32
CA ASN A 72 11.06 -8.29 12.95
C ASN A 72 10.06 -7.67 11.96
N LEU A 73 10.53 -7.20 10.80
CA LEU A 73 9.67 -6.64 9.76
C LEU A 73 8.97 -7.73 8.92
N LEU A 74 9.52 -8.94 8.86
CA LEU A 74 8.99 -10.05 8.06
C LEU A 74 7.96 -10.90 8.82
N ILE A 75 8.03 -10.90 10.15
CA ILE A 75 7.11 -11.67 11.00
C ILE A 75 5.67 -11.24 10.69
N GLY A 76 4.81 -12.23 10.36
CA GLY A 76 3.40 -12.04 10.07
C GLY A 76 3.07 -11.31 8.76
N LEU A 77 4.06 -10.97 7.92
CA LEU A 77 3.79 -10.16 6.72
C LEU A 77 2.88 -10.90 5.72
N ALA A 78 3.06 -12.21 5.54
CA ALA A 78 2.21 -13.00 4.66
C ALA A 78 0.75 -13.05 5.16
N ASP A 79 0.57 -13.20 6.47
CA ASP A 79 -0.75 -13.20 7.10
C ASP A 79 -1.41 -11.82 6.97
N ASP A 80 -0.64 -10.74 7.15
CA ASP A 80 -1.12 -9.37 6.96
C ASP A 80 -1.55 -9.12 5.51
N VAL A 81 -0.81 -9.64 4.50
CA VAL A 81 -1.21 -9.54 3.09
C VAL A 81 -2.57 -10.19 2.86
N GLN A 82 -2.81 -11.37 3.42
CA GLN A 82 -4.11 -12.03 3.30
C GLN A 82 -5.20 -11.27 4.05
N TYR A 83 -4.88 -10.75 5.24
CA TYR A 83 -5.80 -9.97 6.06
C TYR A 83 -6.27 -8.68 5.36
N TYR A 84 -5.36 -7.96 4.72
CA TYR A 84 -5.68 -6.70 4.04
C TYR A 84 -6.18 -6.87 2.61
N LYS A 85 -6.25 -8.10 2.08
CA LYS A 85 -6.60 -8.36 0.67
C LYS A 85 -7.93 -7.73 0.26
N GLU A 86 -9.00 -8.03 0.99
CA GLU A 86 -10.35 -7.55 0.67
C GLU A 86 -10.45 -6.02 0.74
N ILE A 87 -9.86 -5.40 1.77
CA ILE A 87 -9.89 -3.93 1.88
C ILE A 87 -9.04 -3.26 0.81
N THR A 88 -7.90 -3.86 0.42
CA THR A 88 -7.11 -3.40 -0.73
C THR A 88 -7.96 -3.42 -2.00
N HIS A 89 -8.67 -4.52 -2.28
CA HIS A 89 -9.56 -4.61 -3.44
C HIS A 89 -10.61 -3.50 -3.44
N HIS A 90 -11.32 -3.32 -2.33
CA HIS A 90 -12.35 -2.29 -2.24
C HIS A 90 -11.80 -0.87 -2.32
N SER A 91 -10.62 -0.62 -1.75
CA SER A 91 -9.95 0.69 -1.84
C SER A 91 -9.52 1.03 -3.25
N ILE A 92 -8.95 0.08 -3.96
CA ILE A 92 -8.57 0.24 -5.37
C ILE A 92 -9.83 0.46 -6.21
N GLN A 93 -10.87 -0.37 -6.04
CA GLN A 93 -12.12 -0.22 -6.79
C GLN A 93 -12.72 1.17 -6.56
N HIS A 94 -12.74 1.64 -5.31
CA HIS A 94 -13.22 2.98 -5.01
C HIS A 94 -12.39 4.09 -5.70
N ALA A 95 -11.06 3.94 -5.75
CA ALA A 95 -10.19 4.88 -6.45
C ALA A 95 -10.44 4.88 -7.97
N ILE A 96 -10.72 3.72 -8.58
CA ILE A 96 -11.11 3.60 -9.99
C ILE A 96 -12.48 4.25 -10.22
N ASP A 97 -13.48 3.92 -9.40
CA ASP A 97 -14.85 4.46 -9.51
C ASP A 97 -14.90 5.99 -9.31
N SER A 98 -13.87 6.55 -8.67
CA SER A 98 -13.73 7.99 -8.43
C SER A 98 -12.83 8.69 -9.47
N ASP A 99 -12.41 7.98 -10.51
CA ASP A 99 -11.50 8.46 -11.56
C ASP A 99 -10.15 8.98 -11.00
N TRP A 100 -9.68 8.43 -9.87
CA TRP A 100 -8.38 8.81 -9.28
C TRP A 100 -7.22 8.05 -9.90
N ILE A 101 -7.46 6.79 -10.27
CA ILE A 101 -6.47 5.93 -10.90
C ILE A 101 -7.07 5.15 -12.06
N VAL A 102 -6.24 4.80 -13.04
CA VAL A 102 -6.58 3.90 -14.13
C VAL A 102 -5.58 2.73 -14.13
N ILE A 103 -6.09 1.51 -14.28
CA ILE A 103 -5.28 0.31 -14.44
C ILE A 103 -5.28 -0.03 -15.94
N ASN A 104 -4.10 -0.02 -16.55
CA ASN A 104 -3.91 -0.33 -17.96
C ASN A 104 -3.88 -1.85 -18.21
N GLU A 105 -3.95 -2.26 -19.49
CA GLU A 105 -3.98 -3.68 -19.89
C GLU A 105 -2.76 -4.48 -19.39
N ASN A 106 -1.60 -3.84 -19.26
CA ASN A 106 -0.35 -4.43 -18.76
C ASN A 106 -0.20 -4.31 -17.24
N LEU A 107 -1.29 -4.04 -16.51
CA LEU A 107 -1.32 -3.85 -15.06
C LEU A 107 -0.43 -2.70 -14.56
N SER A 108 -0.06 -1.75 -15.42
CA SER A 108 0.47 -0.47 -14.98
C SER A 108 -0.66 0.43 -14.47
N VAL A 109 -0.38 1.24 -13.46
CA VAL A 109 -1.33 2.19 -12.88
C VAL A 109 -0.91 3.62 -13.19
N THR A 110 -1.83 4.41 -13.73
CA THR A 110 -1.70 5.87 -13.89
C THR A 110 -2.57 6.58 -12.85
N VAL A 111 -2.14 7.75 -12.39
CA VAL A 111 -2.90 8.58 -11.43
C VAL A 111 -3.41 9.82 -12.14
N ASP A 112 -4.74 9.96 -12.17
CA ASP A 112 -5.42 11.09 -12.82
C ASP A 112 -5.74 12.20 -11.80
N GLU A 113 -6.12 11.82 -10.58
CA GLU A 113 -6.37 12.76 -9.48
C GLU A 113 -5.81 12.22 -8.16
N ASN A 114 -5.13 13.09 -7.41
CA ASN A 114 -4.67 12.78 -6.06
C ASN A 114 -5.57 13.47 -5.00
N PRO A 115 -6.43 12.72 -4.28
CA PRO A 115 -7.29 13.26 -3.24
C PRO A 115 -6.48 13.88 -2.09
N LYS A 116 -6.76 15.16 -1.79
CA LYS A 116 -6.02 15.94 -0.78
C LYS A 116 -6.51 15.75 0.66
N ASN A 117 -7.61 15.02 0.87
CA ASN A 117 -8.22 14.87 2.19
C ASN A 117 -7.56 13.73 2.98
N ILE A 118 -6.43 14.03 3.60
CA ILE A 118 -5.65 13.08 4.40
C ILE A 118 -6.14 13.12 5.85
N GLN A 119 -6.55 11.96 6.39
CA GLN A 119 -6.84 11.86 7.82
C GLN A 119 -5.56 12.03 8.65
N SER A 120 -5.65 12.82 9.73
CA SER A 120 -4.49 13.21 10.54
C SER A 120 -3.74 12.02 11.18
N ASN A 121 -4.45 10.95 11.53
CA ASN A 121 -3.88 9.72 12.06
C ASN A 121 -3.08 8.91 11.02
N LEU A 122 -3.26 9.19 9.72
CA LEU A 122 -2.60 8.47 8.62
C LEU A 122 -1.42 9.22 8.01
N ILE A 123 -1.08 10.43 8.48
CA ILE A 123 0.01 11.24 7.93
C ILE A 123 1.33 10.44 7.79
N LYS A 124 1.67 9.64 8.81
CA LYS A 124 2.88 8.79 8.77
C LYS A 124 2.77 7.64 7.76
N SER A 125 1.56 7.13 7.53
CA SER A 125 1.30 6.09 6.54
C SER A 125 1.36 6.64 5.12
N TYR A 126 0.90 7.87 4.89
CA TYR A 126 1.08 8.58 3.62
C TYR A 126 2.55 8.83 3.31
N SER A 127 3.33 9.33 4.28
CA SER A 127 4.77 9.51 4.04
C SER A 127 5.48 8.18 3.79
N ALA A 128 5.05 7.10 4.46
CA ALA A 128 5.59 5.77 4.25
C ALA A 128 5.19 5.18 2.88
N SER A 129 3.98 5.47 2.37
CA SER A 129 3.53 4.97 1.07
C SER A 129 4.42 5.48 -0.06
N GLN A 130 4.73 6.77 -0.08
CA GLN A 130 5.65 7.35 -1.07
C GLN A 130 7.05 6.71 -1.04
N LYS A 131 7.53 6.38 0.15
CA LYS A 131 8.87 5.81 0.35
C LYS A 131 8.95 4.31 0.11
N MET A 132 7.81 3.63 0.01
CA MET A 132 7.75 2.18 -0.23
C MET A 132 8.39 1.81 -1.56
N TYR A 133 8.19 2.63 -2.60
CA TYR A 133 8.79 2.38 -3.90
C TYR A 133 10.32 2.39 -3.87
N HIS A 134 10.97 3.18 -3.00
CA HIS A 134 12.44 3.14 -2.87
C HIS A 134 12.98 1.78 -2.45
N ILE A 135 12.18 1.00 -1.71
CA ILE A 135 12.59 -0.33 -1.27
C ILE A 135 12.27 -1.36 -2.35
N LEU A 136 11.09 -1.25 -2.98
CA LEU A 136 10.55 -2.29 -3.86
C LEU A 136 10.81 -2.05 -5.35
N GLY A 137 11.28 -0.86 -5.74
CA GLY A 137 11.50 -0.50 -7.16
C GLY A 137 12.56 -1.34 -7.86
N ASP A 138 13.45 -1.99 -7.11
CA ASP A 138 14.42 -2.95 -7.65
C ASP A 138 13.82 -4.35 -7.87
N LEU A 139 12.56 -4.59 -7.48
CA LEU A 139 11.87 -5.85 -7.72
C LEU A 139 11.18 -5.80 -9.08
N ASP A 140 11.72 -6.54 -10.03
CA ASP A 140 10.91 -7.01 -11.16
C ASP A 140 9.85 -7.95 -10.59
N VAL A 141 8.59 -7.50 -10.56
CA VAL A 141 7.46 -8.36 -10.23
C VAL A 141 7.21 -9.24 -11.45
N LEU A 142 8.00 -10.31 -11.57
CA LEU A 142 7.72 -11.40 -12.49
C LEU A 142 6.38 -12.00 -12.06
N THR A 143 5.46 -12.08 -13.01
CA THR A 143 4.18 -12.78 -12.87
C THR A 143 4.47 -14.15 -12.26
N ILE A 144 4.06 -14.35 -11.01
CA ILE A 144 4.02 -15.69 -10.45
C ILE A 144 2.89 -16.37 -11.20
N ASP A 145 3.23 -17.24 -12.16
CA ASP A 145 2.30 -18.21 -12.72
C ASP A 145 1.74 -19.02 -11.54
N ILE A 146 0.53 -18.65 -11.10
CA ILE A 146 -0.24 -19.47 -10.17
C ILE A 146 -0.82 -20.59 -11.03
N CYS A 147 -0.05 -21.68 -11.15
CA CYS A 147 -0.51 -22.99 -11.60
C CYS A 147 -1.61 -23.55 -10.69
#